data_AF-A0A914WP30-F1
#
_entry.id   AF-A0A914WP30-F1
#
_cell.length_a   1.000
_cell.length_b   1.000
_cell.length_c   1.000
_cell.angle_alpha   90.00
_cell.angle_beta   90.00
_cell.angle_gamma   90.00
#
_symmetry.space_group_name_H-M   'P 1'
#
loop_
_entity.id
_entity.type
_entity.pdbx_description
1 polymer ?
#
loop_
_entity_poly.entity_id
_entity_poly.type
_entity_poly.pdbx_seq_one_letter_code
_entity_poly.pdbx_strand_id
1 'polypeptide(L)'
;MNADLIVRAFKATGSVPITVRHVESIIRMSEAHAKMHLRTYVTEDDVNASIRAMLECFISTQKFSVMRQMRRNFSRFLSYKKDNNELLLFLLKQLVKEQVHYRQAQNQGVEMNTVVVAESDLMDKARQLNIQNMTQFYRSDHFLNNHFTYDLKRKQIVQALF
;
A
#
# COMPACT_ATOMS: atom_id res chain seq x y z
N MET A 1 -21.82 -7.54 -8.43
CA MET A 1 -21.06 -6.37 -7.93
C MET A 1 -21.99 -5.48 -7.09
N ASN A 2 -21.91 -5.60 -5.76
CA ASN A 2 -22.85 -4.95 -4.83
C ASN A 2 -22.57 -3.43 -4.72
N ALA A 3 -23.16 -2.64 -5.61
CA ALA A 3 -23.24 -1.17 -5.45
C ALA A 3 -23.79 -0.80 -4.06
N ASP A 4 -24.67 -1.64 -3.51
CA ASP A 4 -25.28 -1.46 -2.19
C ASP A 4 -24.27 -1.52 -1.03
N LEU A 5 -23.18 -2.28 -1.17
CA LEU A 5 -22.13 -2.39 -0.14
C LEU A 5 -21.29 -1.10 -0.05
N ILE A 6 -21.05 -0.47 -1.20
CA ILE A 6 -20.39 0.83 -1.32
C ILE A 6 -21.29 1.89 -0.70
N VAL A 7 -22.54 2.00 -1.15
CA VAL A 7 -23.52 3.00 -0.65
C VAL A 7 -23.71 2.90 0.87
N ARG A 8 -23.80 1.69 1.42
CA ARG A 8 -23.90 1.45 2.88
C ARG A 8 -22.65 1.88 3.63
N ALA A 9 -21.45 1.57 3.11
CA ALA A 9 -20.20 1.99 3.72
C ALA A 9 -20.06 3.53 3.79
N PHE A 10 -20.61 4.27 2.80
CA PHE A 10 -20.62 5.73 2.82
C PHE A 10 -21.63 6.35 3.79
N LYS A 11 -22.85 5.82 3.88
CA LYS A 11 -23.89 6.31 4.81
C LYS A 11 -23.44 6.31 6.27
N ALA A 12 -22.60 5.35 6.66
CA ALA A 12 -22.10 5.21 8.03
C ALA A 12 -21.14 6.34 8.47
N THR A 13 -20.59 7.14 7.56
CA THR A 13 -19.51 8.10 7.87
C THR A 13 -20.02 9.53 8.16
N GLY A 14 -21.34 9.76 8.24
CA GLY A 14 -21.93 11.04 8.67
C GLY A 14 -21.57 12.27 7.80
N SER A 15 -21.01 12.05 6.63
CA SER A 15 -20.58 13.04 5.64
C SER A 15 -21.54 13.04 4.46
N VAL A 16 -21.42 14.04 3.57
CA VAL A 16 -22.30 14.18 2.39
C VAL A 16 -22.40 12.83 1.66
N PRO A 17 -23.60 12.26 1.51
CA PRO A 17 -23.75 10.93 0.92
C PRO A 17 -23.28 10.92 -0.53
N ILE A 18 -22.73 9.79 -0.97
CA ILE A 18 -22.46 9.56 -2.40
C ILE A 18 -23.78 9.66 -3.17
N THR A 19 -23.80 10.52 -4.18
CA THR A 19 -24.98 10.76 -5.02
C THR A 19 -24.97 9.88 -6.26
N VAL A 20 -26.09 9.81 -6.97
CA VAL A 20 -26.18 9.11 -8.27
C VAL A 20 -25.12 9.62 -9.26
N ARG A 21 -24.81 10.92 -9.22
CA ARG A 21 -23.75 11.54 -10.04
C ARG A 21 -22.37 10.91 -9.82
N HIS A 22 -22.05 10.52 -8.59
CA HIS A 22 -20.78 9.86 -8.30
C HIS A 22 -20.72 8.45 -8.88
N VAL A 23 -21.85 7.74 -8.89
CA VAL A 23 -21.95 6.41 -9.52
C VAL A 23 -21.80 6.54 -11.03
N GLU A 24 -22.44 7.53 -11.65
CA GLU A 24 -22.26 7.86 -13.07
C GLU A 24 -20.80 8.17 -13.40
N SER A 25 -20.10 8.93 -12.56
CA SER A 25 -18.67 9.20 -12.71
C SER A 25 -17.83 7.91 -12.66
N ILE A 26 -18.12 7.00 -11.72
CA ILE A 26 -17.40 5.72 -11.62
C ILE A 26 -17.59 4.88 -12.88
N ILE A 27 -18.82 4.80 -13.41
CA ILE A 27 -19.11 4.06 -14.64
C ILE A 27 -18.33 4.66 -15.81
N ARG A 28 -18.38 5.99 -15.98
CA ARG A 28 -17.67 6.70 -17.06
C ARG A 28 -16.16 6.49 -16.99
N MET A 29 -15.57 6.57 -15.80
CA MET A 29 -14.13 6.32 -15.61
C MET A 29 -13.77 4.85 -15.90
N SER A 30 -14.65 3.90 -15.57
CA SER A 30 -14.41 2.48 -15.81
C SER A 30 -14.38 2.17 -17.31
N GLU A 31 -15.33 2.73 -18.06
CA GLU A 31 -15.36 2.64 -19.51
C GLU A 31 -14.16 3.33 -20.16
N ALA A 32 -13.76 4.51 -19.66
CA ALA A 32 -12.57 5.21 -20.14
C ALA A 32 -11.30 4.38 -19.91
N HIS A 33 -11.17 3.75 -18.74
CA HIS A 33 -10.03 2.89 -18.41
C HIS A 33 -9.98 1.64 -19.29
N ALA A 34 -11.12 1.01 -19.59
CA ALA A 34 -11.20 -0.10 -20.55
C ALA A 34 -10.77 0.35 -21.96
N LYS A 35 -11.25 1.51 -22.42
CA LYS A 35 -10.89 2.09 -23.73
C LYS A 35 -9.41 2.44 -23.83
N MET A 36 -8.78 2.93 -22.76
CA MET A 36 -7.32 3.15 -22.71
C MET A 36 -6.53 1.85 -22.92
N HIS A 37 -7.08 0.72 -22.49
CA HIS A 37 -6.52 -0.61 -22.73
C HIS A 37 -7.00 -1.23 -24.06
N LEU A 38 -7.64 -0.46 -24.94
CA LEU A 38 -8.21 -0.91 -26.20
C LEU A 38 -9.23 -2.05 -26.05
N ARG A 39 -9.85 -2.18 -24.87
CA ARG A 39 -10.90 -3.18 -24.58
C ARG A 39 -12.28 -2.59 -24.84
N THR A 40 -13.19 -3.42 -25.35
CA THR A 40 -14.60 -3.07 -25.58
C THR A 40 -15.50 -3.37 -24.39
N TYR A 41 -15.01 -4.14 -23.42
CA TYR A 41 -15.74 -4.53 -22.21
C TYR A 41 -15.01 -4.07 -20.95
N VAL A 42 -15.81 -3.71 -19.95
CA VAL A 42 -15.34 -3.31 -18.62
C VAL A 42 -15.09 -4.56 -17.78
N THR A 43 -13.95 -4.61 -17.11
CA THR A 43 -13.55 -5.66 -16.16
C THR A 43 -13.66 -5.15 -14.73
N GLU A 44 -13.63 -6.06 -13.75
CA GLU A 44 -13.60 -5.66 -12.33
C GLU A 44 -12.40 -4.77 -12.00
N ASP A 45 -11.27 -4.95 -12.67
CA ASP A 45 -10.08 -4.12 -12.50
C ASP A 45 -10.33 -2.64 -12.85
N ASP A 46 -11.09 -2.38 -13.92
CA ASP A 46 -11.44 -1.03 -14.36
C ASP A 46 -12.36 -0.33 -13.35
N VAL A 47 -13.30 -1.10 -12.79
CA VAL A 47 -14.23 -0.62 -11.77
C VAL A 47 -13.48 -0.32 -10.48
N ASN A 48 -12.60 -1.23 -10.04
CA ASN A 48 -11.80 -1.03 -8.84
C ASN A 48 -10.86 0.18 -8.97
N ALA A 49 -10.24 0.37 -10.15
CA ALA A 49 -9.42 1.55 -10.42
C ALA A 49 -10.24 2.85 -10.35
N SER A 50 -11.45 2.85 -10.93
CA SER A 50 -12.36 4.00 -10.93
C SER A 50 -12.91 4.33 -9.55
N ILE A 51 -13.26 3.30 -8.76
CA ILE A 51 -13.65 3.47 -7.36
C ILE A 51 -12.48 4.09 -6.58
N ARG A 52 -11.27 3.55 -6.71
CA ARG A 52 -10.08 4.11 -6.02
C ARG A 52 -9.89 5.60 -6.32
N ALA A 53 -9.93 5.98 -7.60
CA ALA A 53 -9.78 7.36 -8.02
C ALA A 53 -10.88 8.26 -7.43
N MET A 54 -12.15 7.82 -7.51
CA MET A 54 -13.27 8.57 -6.95
C MET A 54 -13.14 8.78 -5.44
N LEU A 55 -12.71 7.73 -4.72
CA LEU A 55 -12.51 7.80 -3.27
C LEU A 55 -11.34 8.69 -2.89
N GLU A 56 -10.23 8.65 -3.62
CA GLU A 56 -9.09 9.55 -3.38
C GLU A 56 -9.51 11.02 -3.51
N CYS A 57 -10.23 11.38 -4.58
CA CYS A 57 -10.74 12.73 -4.79
C CYS A 57 -11.78 13.14 -3.74
N PHE A 58 -12.71 12.25 -3.39
CA PHE A 58 -13.73 12.58 -2.40
C PHE A 58 -13.13 12.79 -1.01
N ILE A 59 -12.25 11.89 -0.58
CA ILE A 59 -11.58 11.94 0.72
C ILE A 59 -10.73 13.20 0.86
N SER A 60 -10.02 13.63 -0.19
CA SER A 60 -9.16 14.82 -0.14
C SER A 60 -9.94 16.13 0.05
N THR A 61 -11.24 16.15 -0.24
CA THR A 61 -12.09 17.35 -0.06
C THR A 61 -12.75 17.44 1.31
N GLN A 62 -12.60 16.42 2.16
CA GLN A 62 -13.22 16.40 3.48
C GLN A 62 -12.36 17.07 4.54
N LYS A 63 -12.99 17.57 5.61
CA LYS A 63 -12.30 18.08 6.80
C LYS A 63 -11.32 17.03 7.34
N PHE A 64 -10.16 17.48 7.83
CA PHE A 64 -9.04 16.60 8.24
C PHE A 64 -9.46 15.42 9.14
N SER A 65 -10.31 15.65 10.14
CA SER A 65 -10.81 14.60 11.03
C SER A 65 -11.60 13.52 10.28
N VAL A 66 -12.53 13.94 9.41
CA VAL A 66 -13.36 13.06 8.58
C VAL A 66 -12.50 12.34 7.54
N MET A 67 -11.56 13.04 6.89
CA MET A 67 -10.60 12.45 5.96
C MET A 67 -9.84 11.29 6.61
N ARG A 68 -9.31 11.49 7.83
CA ARG A 68 -8.55 10.45 8.55
C ARG A 68 -9.43 9.26 8.94
N GLN A 69 -10.71 9.47 9.25
CA GLN A 69 -11.66 8.41 9.51
C GLN A 69 -11.99 7.63 8.23
N MET A 70 -12.28 8.34 7.13
CA MET A 70 -12.56 7.73 5.83
C MET A 70 -11.40 6.91 5.30
N ARG A 71 -10.15 7.40 5.38
CA ARG A 71 -8.97 6.63 4.94
C ARG A 71 -8.84 5.30 5.68
N ARG A 72 -9.21 5.25 6.96
CA ARG A 72 -9.23 4.01 7.75
C ARG A 72 -10.35 3.08 7.27
N ASN A 73 -11.57 3.59 7.15
CA ASN A 73 -12.75 2.83 6.74
C ASN A 73 -12.63 2.27 5.30
N PHE A 74 -12.06 3.04 4.38
CA PHE A 74 -11.92 2.69 2.96
C PHE A 74 -10.51 2.19 2.60
N SER A 75 -9.68 1.87 3.59
CA SER A 75 -8.30 1.42 3.39
C SER A 75 -8.17 0.29 2.36
N ARG A 76 -9.06 -0.71 2.42
CA ARG A 76 -9.12 -1.84 1.47
C ARG A 76 -9.29 -1.41 0.02
N PHE A 77 -10.12 -0.40 -0.25
CA PHE A 77 -10.37 0.10 -1.60
C PHE A 77 -9.22 1.00 -2.08
N LEU A 78 -8.59 1.75 -1.17
CA LEU A 78 -7.45 2.62 -1.46
C LEU A 78 -6.13 1.87 -1.70
N SER A 79 -5.96 0.69 -1.10
CA SER A 79 -4.78 -0.14 -1.26
C SER A 79 -4.83 -1.08 -2.48
N TYR A 80 -5.95 -1.11 -3.21
CA TYR A 80 -6.13 -2.01 -4.33
C TYR A 80 -5.09 -1.76 -5.45
N LYS A 81 -4.36 -2.81 -5.83
CA LYS A 81 -3.28 -2.82 -6.85
C LYS A 81 -2.23 -1.70 -6.69
N LYS A 82 -2.07 -1.11 -5.50
CA LYS A 82 -0.88 -0.30 -5.22
C LYS A 82 0.29 -1.27 -5.09
N ASP A 83 1.04 -1.44 -6.18
CA ASP A 83 2.31 -2.15 -6.11
C ASP A 83 3.34 -1.26 -5.41
N ASN A 84 3.34 -1.38 -4.08
CA ASN A 84 4.34 -0.73 -3.24
C ASN A 84 5.52 -1.67 -3.00
N ASN A 85 5.53 -2.89 -3.54
CA ASN A 85 6.51 -3.91 -3.14
C ASN A 85 7.92 -3.53 -3.60
N GLU A 86 8.06 -3.03 -4.82
CA GLU A 86 9.36 -2.56 -5.31
C GLU A 86 9.89 -1.38 -4.50
N LEU A 87 9.01 -0.44 -4.15
CA LEU A 87 9.36 0.73 -3.34
C LEU A 87 9.75 0.33 -1.92
N LEU A 88 9.01 -0.58 -1.29
CA LEU A 88 9.34 -1.11 0.02
C LEU A 88 10.64 -1.91 0.00
N LEU A 89 10.88 -2.67 -1.06
CA LEU A 89 12.14 -3.38 -1.26
C LEU A 89 13.31 -2.40 -1.40
N PHE A 90 13.14 -1.32 -2.16
CA PHE A 90 14.14 -0.27 -2.29
C PHE A 90 14.49 0.36 -0.93
N LEU A 91 13.48 0.72 -0.13
CA LEU A 91 13.67 1.27 1.20
C LEU A 91 14.37 0.29 2.14
N LEU A 92 13.99 -1.00 2.09
CA LEU A 92 14.61 -2.03 2.90
C LEU A 92 16.08 -2.23 2.51
N LYS A 93 16.41 -2.25 1.21
CA LYS A 93 17.81 -2.32 0.74
C LYS A 93 18.62 -1.11 1.21
N GLN A 94 18.01 0.08 1.24
CA GLN A 94 18.66 1.27 1.78
C GLN A 94 18.98 1.11 3.28
N LEU A 95 18.02 0.64 4.08
CA LEU A 95 18.22 0.37 5.51
C LEU A 95 19.31 -0.68 5.77
N VAL A 96 19.34 -1.74 4.98
CA VAL A 96 20.40 -2.76 5.04
C VAL A 96 21.76 -2.13 4.77
N LYS A 97 21.88 -1.31 3.71
CA LYS A 97 23.13 -0.64 3.35
C LYS A 97 23.61 0.28 4.47
N GLU A 98 22.70 1.06 5.08
CA GLU A 98 23.00 1.89 6.25
C GLU A 98 23.52 1.04 7.42
N GLN A 99 22.89 -0.10 7.71
CA GLN A 99 23.29 -1.00 8.80
C GLN A 99 24.64 -1.68 8.56
N VAL A 100 24.93 -2.07 7.32
CA VAL A 100 26.23 -2.63 6.92
C VAL A 100 27.34 -1.58 7.08
N HIS A 101 27.13 -0.35 6.59
CA HIS A 101 28.10 0.73 6.74
C HIS A 101 28.37 1.07 8.22
N TYR A 102 27.32 1.12 9.06
CA TYR A 102 27.47 1.36 10.49
C TYR A 102 28.34 0.31 11.18
N ARG A 103 28.11 -0.97 10.86
CA ARG A 103 28.87 -2.09 11.47
C ARG A 103 30.30 -2.19 10.95
N GLN A 104 30.55 -1.87 9.68
CA GLN A 104 31.90 -1.76 9.12
C GLN A 104 32.71 -0.65 9.80
N ALA A 105 32.11 0.51 10.05
CA ALA A 105 32.75 1.62 10.76
C ALA A 105 33.10 1.30 12.22
N GLN A 106 32.41 0.32 12.83
CA GLN A 106 32.69 -0.14 14.20
C GLN A 106 33.83 -1.18 14.31
N ASN A 107 34.54 -1.52 13.22
CA ASN A 107 35.71 -2.42 13.22
C ASN A 107 35.44 -3.83 13.78
N GLN A 108 34.23 -4.36 13.68
CA GLN A 108 34.00 -5.80 13.87
C GLN A 108 34.23 -6.50 12.53
N GLY A 109 35.46 -6.94 12.28
CA GLY A 109 35.88 -7.75 11.13
C GLY A 109 35.29 -9.17 11.10
N VAL A 110 34.04 -9.32 11.53
CA VAL A 110 33.27 -10.57 11.47
C VAL A 110 32.58 -10.60 10.12
N GLU A 111 32.76 -11.70 9.37
CA GLU A 111 31.98 -11.97 8.16
C GLU A 111 30.49 -11.77 8.45
N MET A 112 29.88 -10.79 7.77
CA MET A 112 28.47 -10.48 7.94
C MET A 112 27.64 -11.52 7.18
N ASN A 113 27.47 -12.73 7.71
CA ASN A 113 26.56 -13.70 7.10
C ASN A 113 25.08 -13.25 7.19
N THR A 114 24.75 -12.36 8.12
CA THR A 114 23.38 -11.84 8.26
C THR A 114 23.33 -10.36 8.66
N VAL A 115 22.38 -9.63 8.06
CA VAL A 115 22.02 -8.26 8.44
C VAL A 115 20.63 -8.27 9.07
N VAL A 116 20.49 -7.57 10.18
CA VAL A 116 19.22 -7.46 10.91
C VAL A 116 18.77 -6.01 10.90
N VAL A 117 17.55 -5.78 10.43
CA VAL A 117 16.87 -4.48 10.39
C VAL A 117 15.60 -4.57 11.24
N ALA A 118 15.33 -3.56 12.06
CA ALA A 118 14.11 -3.52 12.86
C ALA A 118 12.89 -3.22 11.98
N GLU A 119 11.76 -3.88 12.25
CA GLU A 119 10.51 -3.62 11.50
C GLU A 119 10.03 -2.18 11.67
N SER A 120 10.28 -1.57 12.83
CA SER A 120 9.95 -0.17 13.11
C SER A 120 10.53 0.77 12.07
N ASP A 121 11.78 0.56 11.66
CA ASP A 121 12.52 1.47 10.80
C ASP A 121 11.94 1.46 9.38
N LEU A 122 11.59 0.27 8.89
CA LEU A 122 10.89 0.13 7.61
C LEU A 122 9.47 0.69 7.69
N MET A 123 8.75 0.44 8.79
CA MET A 123 7.40 0.98 8.99
C MET A 123 7.39 2.51 9.02
N ASP A 124 8.36 3.14 9.66
CA ASP A 124 8.42 4.60 9.75
C ASP A 124 8.71 5.24 8.39
N LYS A 125 9.61 4.66 7.58
CA LYS A 125 9.78 5.08 6.18
C LYS A 125 8.52 4.81 5.33
N ALA A 126 7.86 3.68 5.52
CA ALA A 126 6.63 3.32 4.80
C ALA A 126 5.44 4.24 5.12
N ARG A 127 5.33 4.70 6.38
CA ARG A 127 4.28 5.65 6.82
C ARG A 127 4.37 6.98 6.11
N GLN A 128 5.59 7.48 5.84
CA GLN A 128 5.79 8.73 5.08
C GLN A 128 5.21 8.65 3.67
N LEU A 129 5.15 7.44 3.11
CA LEU A 129 4.59 7.14 1.78
C LEU A 129 3.12 6.73 1.83
N ASN A 130 2.46 6.87 2.98
CA ASN A 130 1.08 6.43 3.23
C ASN A 130 0.87 4.93 3.01
N ILE A 131 1.91 4.10 3.15
CA ILE A 131 1.79 2.65 3.06
C ILE A 131 1.59 2.11 4.47
N GLN A 132 0.40 1.57 4.73
CA GLN A 132 -0.01 1.10 6.06
C GLN A 132 0.00 -0.43 6.20
N ASN A 133 -0.03 -1.16 5.09
CA ASN A 133 -0.11 -2.62 5.09
C ASN A 133 1.22 -3.22 4.59
N MET A 134 2.03 -3.72 5.52
CA MET A 134 3.29 -4.43 5.22
C MET A 134 3.09 -5.95 5.09
N THR A 135 1.94 -6.48 5.51
CA THR A 135 1.70 -7.93 5.55
C THR A 135 1.74 -8.55 4.17
N GLN A 136 1.27 -7.82 3.14
CA GLN A 136 1.34 -8.26 1.75
C GLN A 136 2.79 -8.27 1.23
N PHE A 137 3.61 -7.31 1.67
CA PHE A 137 5.01 -7.20 1.28
C PHE A 137 5.86 -8.35 1.82
N TYR A 138 5.70 -8.73 3.10
CA TYR A 138 6.46 -9.83 3.71
C TYR A 138 6.17 -11.20 3.07
N ARG A 139 5.05 -11.35 2.36
CA ARG A 139 4.68 -12.56 1.63
C ARG A 139 4.95 -12.46 0.12
N SER A 140 5.45 -11.32 -0.35
CA SER A 140 5.67 -11.08 -1.77
C SER A 140 6.93 -11.78 -2.28
N ASP A 141 6.92 -12.14 -3.57
CA ASP A 141 8.08 -12.73 -4.23
C ASP A 141 9.28 -11.77 -4.21
N HIS A 142 9.04 -10.46 -4.26
CA HIS A 142 10.09 -9.44 -4.14
C HIS A 142 10.88 -9.56 -2.83
N PHE A 143 10.21 -9.88 -1.72
CA PHE A 143 10.85 -10.04 -0.42
C PHE A 143 11.64 -11.35 -0.33
N LEU A 144 11.03 -12.46 -0.75
CA LEU A 144 11.64 -13.79 -0.68
C LEU A 144 12.82 -13.97 -1.66
N ASN A 145 12.69 -13.47 -2.90
CA ASN A 145 13.74 -13.56 -3.92
C ASN A 145 15.00 -12.73 -3.57
N ASN A 146 14.90 -11.80 -2.62
CA ASN A 146 16.05 -11.01 -2.15
C ASN A 146 16.62 -11.56 -0.82
N HIS A 147 16.28 -12.80 -0.45
CA HIS A 147 16.77 -13.51 0.73
C HIS A 147 16.43 -12.82 2.06
N PHE A 148 15.28 -12.15 2.11
CA PHE A 148 14.75 -11.60 3.35
C PHE A 148 13.83 -12.59 4.05
N THR A 149 13.90 -12.61 5.38
CA THR A 149 13.02 -13.37 6.26
C THR A 149 12.47 -12.42 7.34
N TYR A 150 11.18 -12.50 7.60
CA TYR A 150 10.53 -11.70 8.65
C TYR A 150 10.24 -12.55 9.88
N ASP A 151 10.79 -12.15 11.03
CA ASP A 151 10.53 -12.78 12.31
C ASP A 151 9.42 -12.03 13.06
N LEU A 152 8.22 -12.64 13.09
CA LEU A 152 7.04 -12.14 13.80
C LEU A 152 7.24 -11.98 15.31
N LYS A 153 8.07 -12.82 15.95
CA LYS A 153 8.27 -12.78 17.41
C LYS A 153 9.17 -11.62 17.80
N ARG A 154 10.23 -11.40 17.03
CA ARG A 154 11.24 -10.36 17.30
C ARG A 154 10.93 -9.03 16.62
N LYS A 155 9.97 -8.99 15.68
CA LYS A 155 9.68 -7.82 14.82
C LYS A 155 10.94 -7.33 14.11
N GLN A 156 11.64 -8.28 13.50
CA GLN A 156 12.92 -8.05 12.82
C GLN A 156 12.88 -8.63 11.42
N ILE A 157 13.52 -7.93 10.50
CA ILE A 157 13.75 -8.36 9.13
C ILE A 157 15.21 -8.77 9.04
N VAL A 158 15.44 -10.03 8.68
CA VAL A 158 16.77 -10.61 8.55
C VAL A 158 17.07 -10.83 7.07
N GLN A 159 18.23 -10.41 6.62
CA GLN A 159 18.76 -10.74 5.31
C GLN A 159 19.96 -11.66 5.46
N ALA A 160 19.96 -12.78 4.74
CA ALA A 160 21.16 -13.59 4.56
C ALA A 160 22.01 -12.96 3.45
N LEU A 161 23.27 -12.65 3.76
CA LEU A 161 24.25 -12.23 2.76
C LEU A 161 25.04 -13.47 2.37
N PHE A 162 24.99 -13.83 1.09
CA PHE A 162 25.80 -14.90 0.50
C PHE A 162 26.97 -14.30 -0.28
#